data_AF-A0A5C6CAP6-F1
#
_entry.id   AF-A0A5C6CAP6-F1
#
_cell.length_a   1.000
_cell.length_b   1.000
_cell.length_c   1.000
_cell.angle_alpha   90.00
_cell.angle_beta   90.00
_cell.angle_gamma   90.00
#
_symmetry.space_group_name_H-M   'P 1'
#
loop_
_entity.id
_entity.type
_entity.pdbx_description
1 polymer ?
#
loop_
_entity_poly.entity_id
_entity_poly.type
_entity_poly.pdbx_seq_one_letter_code
_entity_poly.pdbx_strand_id
1 'polypeptide(L)'
;MYQLSCPHCQSVIAVSPSQAGDQTQCPSCGETVAIPRLRELRQLPQDEAQTASSDREAPPFEEPGFAQRIGTVALGLICTASLLIAGYCGIRWATIEVPMTTQRHVQEIREIYPTRNPAELLREYEQMEEASLELPSPYLYKKIQEDKDGWGHNAMIAGGISIFTLAGAIFFASSGRSRRP
;
A
#
# COMPACT_ATOMS: atom_id res chain seq x y z
N MET A 1 10.97 -13.75 42.61
CA MET A 1 11.15 -14.88 43.57
C MET A 1 11.67 -14.30 44.88
N TYR A 2 11.47 -14.96 46.03
CA TYR A 2 11.96 -14.49 47.34
C TYR A 2 13.17 -15.32 47.79
N GLN A 3 14.14 -14.69 48.44
CA GLN A 3 15.31 -15.37 48.99
C GLN A 3 15.10 -15.69 50.47
N LEU A 4 15.17 -16.97 50.82
CA LEU A 4 15.14 -17.46 52.19
C LEU A 4 16.52 -18.04 52.55
N SER A 5 17.16 -17.52 53.59
CA SER A 5 18.42 -18.08 54.09
C SER A 5 18.14 -19.33 54.92
N CYS A 6 18.83 -20.44 54.60
CA CYS A 6 18.72 -21.68 55.36
C CYS A 6 19.28 -21.50 56.80
N PRO A 7 18.56 -21.91 57.86
CA PRO A 7 19.06 -21.79 59.24
C PRO A 7 20.23 -22.73 59.56
N HIS A 8 20.43 -23.79 58.77
CA HIS A 8 21.46 -24.81 59.03
C HIS A 8 22.78 -24.54 58.31
N CYS A 9 22.72 -24.10 57.05
CA CYS A 9 23.92 -23.89 56.22
C CYS A 9 24.09 -22.46 55.70
N GLN A 10 23.17 -21.56 56.05
CA GLN A 10 23.15 -20.15 55.63
C GLN A 10 23.09 -19.94 54.10
N SER A 11 22.94 -21.00 53.30
CA SER A 11 22.79 -20.87 51.86
C SER A 11 21.44 -20.26 51.50
N VAL A 12 21.42 -19.44 50.45
CA VAL A 12 20.23 -18.77 49.95
C VAL A 12 19.37 -19.73 49.13
N ILE A 13 18.10 -19.87 49.48
CA ILE A 13 17.12 -20.70 48.79
C ILE A 13 16.11 -19.78 48.10
N ALA A 14 15.99 -19.89 46.78
CA ALA A 14 14.96 -19.19 46.03
C ALA A 14 13.60 -19.89 46.23
N VAL A 15 12.65 -19.22 46.86
CA VAL A 15 11.29 -19.72 47.11
C VAL A 15 10.25 -18.89 46.37
N SER A 16 9.23 -19.55 45.84
CA SER A 16 8.09 -18.90 45.19
C SER A 16 7.00 -18.57 46.21
N PRO A 17 6.21 -17.50 46.02
CA PRO A 17 5.12 -17.14 46.94
C PRO A 17 4.01 -18.21 47.02
N SER A 18 3.92 -19.11 46.04
CA SER A 18 3.02 -20.28 46.04
C SER A 18 3.44 -21.38 47.02
N GLN A 19 4.68 -21.38 47.51
CA GLN A 19 5.21 -22.37 48.46
C GLN A 19 5.21 -21.84 49.91
N ALA A 20 4.50 -20.74 50.16
CA ALA A 20 4.45 -20.09 51.45
C ALA A 20 3.68 -20.93 52.48
N GLY A 21 4.34 -21.33 53.56
CA GLY A 21 3.79 -22.22 54.58
C GLY A 21 4.08 -23.71 54.34
N ASP A 22 4.77 -24.06 53.27
CA ASP A 22 5.21 -25.44 52.98
C ASP A 22 6.62 -25.72 53.50
N GLN A 23 7.08 -26.98 53.37
CA GLN A 23 8.44 -27.40 53.67
C GLN A 23 9.20 -27.71 52.38
N THR A 24 10.43 -27.21 52.27
CA THR A 24 11.31 -27.47 51.11
C THR A 24 12.66 -28.00 51.57
N GLN A 25 13.29 -28.86 50.77
CA GLN A 25 14.64 -29.34 51.05
C GLN A 25 15.67 -28.32 50.58
N CYS A 26 16.67 -28.05 51.43
CA CYS A 26 17.76 -27.17 51.07
C CYS A 26 18.67 -27.86 50.02
N PRO A 27 18.93 -27.24 48.85
CA PRO A 27 19.77 -27.83 47.82
C PRO A 27 21.25 -27.95 48.23
N SER A 28 21.69 -27.19 49.24
CA SER A 28 23.09 -27.16 49.69
C SER A 28 23.40 -28.15 50.81
N CYS A 29 22.45 -28.38 51.74
CA CYS A 29 22.67 -29.25 52.90
C CYS A 29 21.71 -30.45 52.97
N GLY A 30 20.70 -30.53 52.10
CA GLY A 30 19.71 -31.60 52.07
C GLY A 30 18.66 -31.55 53.18
N GLU A 31 18.83 -30.67 54.17
CA GLU A 31 17.93 -30.58 55.33
C GLU A 31 16.57 -29.96 54.96
N THR A 32 15.50 -30.39 55.63
CA THR A 32 14.14 -29.88 55.38
C THR A 32 13.95 -28.54 56.12
N VAL A 33 13.66 -27.48 55.37
CA VAL A 33 13.47 -26.11 55.87
C VAL A 33 12.01 -25.69 55.71
N ALA A 34 11.40 -25.21 56.80
CA ALA A 34 10.05 -24.65 56.75
C ALA A 34 10.06 -23.25 56.11
N ILE A 35 9.21 -23.05 55.10
CA ILE A 35 9.04 -21.76 54.43
C ILE A 35 8.07 -20.91 55.25
N PRO A 36 8.46 -19.70 55.70
CA PRO A 36 7.58 -18.81 56.46
C PRO A 36 6.27 -18.50 55.73
N ARG A 37 5.22 -18.15 56.49
CA ARG A 37 3.91 -17.81 55.90
C ARG A 37 4.02 -16.53 55.07
N LEU A 38 3.12 -16.37 54.08
CA LEU A 38 3.04 -15.24 53.12
C LEU A 38 3.18 -13.83 53.72
N ARG A 39 2.87 -13.66 55.01
CA ARG A 39 2.99 -12.37 55.72
C ARG A 39 4.45 -11.98 56.00
N GLU A 40 5.30 -12.96 56.25
CA GLU A 40 6.72 -12.79 56.60
C GLU A 40 7.63 -12.85 55.36
N LEU A 41 7.25 -13.64 54.33
CA LEU A 41 7.93 -13.64 53.03
C LEU A 41 7.96 -12.25 52.35
N ARG A 42 6.95 -11.42 52.60
CA ARG A 42 6.87 -10.04 52.08
C ARG A 42 7.91 -9.09 52.68
N GLN A 43 8.57 -9.48 53.78
CA GLN A 43 9.59 -8.68 54.47
C GLN A 43 11.02 -9.07 54.07
N LEU A 44 11.19 -10.16 53.30
CA LEU A 44 12.50 -10.59 52.81
C LEU A 44 12.92 -9.73 51.60
N PRO A 45 14.21 -9.36 51.49
CA PRO A 45 14.73 -8.65 50.33
C PRO A 45 14.40 -9.41 49.05
N GLN A 46 13.69 -8.76 48.13
CA GLN A 46 13.43 -9.32 46.82
C GLN A 46 14.67 -9.20 45.95
N ASP A 47 14.98 -10.23 45.17
CA ASP A 47 15.98 -10.14 44.12
C ASP A 47 15.54 -9.13 43.06
N GLU A 48 16.12 -7.94 43.10
CA GLU A 48 16.04 -6.91 42.04
C GLU A 48 16.59 -7.41 40.68
N ALA A 49 17.18 -8.61 40.65
CA ALA A 49 17.74 -9.23 39.46
C ALA A 49 16.71 -9.68 38.41
N GLN A 50 15.41 -9.68 38.70
CA GLN A 50 14.35 -10.01 37.72
C GLN A 50 13.58 -8.79 37.19
N THR A 51 13.81 -7.59 37.72
CA THR A 51 13.36 -6.33 37.10
C THR A 51 14.31 -5.85 35.99
N ALA A 52 15.48 -6.47 35.81
CA ALA A 52 16.45 -6.11 34.77
C ALA A 52 16.24 -6.81 33.40
N SER A 53 15.18 -7.61 33.22
CA SER A 53 14.94 -8.31 31.94
C SER A 53 13.53 -8.14 31.35
N SER A 54 12.69 -7.31 31.98
CA SER A 54 11.48 -6.77 31.34
C SER A 54 11.72 -5.43 30.64
N ASP A 55 12.94 -4.87 30.72
CA ASP A 55 13.43 -3.84 29.81
C ASP A 55 14.06 -4.47 28.57
N ARG A 56 13.33 -5.40 27.93
CA ARG A 56 13.33 -5.36 26.46
C ARG A 56 12.49 -4.14 26.12
N GLU A 57 13.13 -2.99 26.25
CA GLU A 57 12.70 -1.74 25.68
C GLU A 57 12.32 -2.06 24.24
N ALA A 58 11.02 -2.14 23.98
CA ALA A 58 10.53 -2.15 22.62
C ALA A 58 11.24 -0.97 21.95
N PRO A 59 11.91 -1.16 20.80
CA PRO A 59 12.69 -0.09 20.19
C PRO A 59 11.80 1.16 20.18
N PRO A 60 12.30 2.33 20.64
CA PRO A 60 11.51 3.53 20.70
C PRO A 60 10.79 3.66 19.37
N PHE A 61 9.45 3.63 19.38
CA PHE A 61 8.70 3.89 18.19
C PHE A 61 8.96 5.36 17.87
N GLU A 62 9.97 5.62 17.05
CA GLU A 62 10.26 6.96 16.56
C GLU A 62 9.07 7.37 15.71
N GLU A 63 8.18 8.13 16.35
CA GLU A 63 7.04 8.76 15.73
C GLU A 63 7.55 9.52 14.48
N PRO A 64 7.10 9.17 13.25
CA PRO A 64 7.53 9.91 12.07
C PRO A 64 7.19 11.39 12.25
N GLY A 65 8.14 12.27 11.92
CA GLY A 65 7.97 13.71 12.07
C GLY A 65 6.69 14.21 11.37
N PHE A 66 6.06 15.24 11.91
CA PHE A 66 4.77 15.77 11.42
C PHE A 66 4.76 16.03 9.90
N ALA A 67 5.85 16.58 9.36
CA ALA A 67 6.01 16.82 7.92
C ALA A 67 5.96 15.52 7.08
N GLN A 68 6.53 14.44 7.60
CA GLN A 68 6.56 13.13 6.92
C GLN A 68 5.18 12.47 6.95
N ARG A 69 4.42 12.61 8.05
CA ARG A 69 3.02 12.15 8.14
C ARG A 69 2.14 12.88 7.14
N ILE A 70 2.22 14.20 7.09
CA ILE A 70 1.45 15.00 6.12
C ILE A 70 1.84 14.65 4.68
N GLY A 71 3.14 14.53 4.39
CA GLY A 71 3.63 14.20 3.04
C GLY A 71 3.13 12.83 2.57
N THR A 72 3.18 11.81 3.43
CA THR A 72 2.70 10.46 3.09
C THR A 72 1.18 10.40 2.91
N VAL A 73 0.42 11.10 3.77
CA VAL A 73 -1.05 11.19 3.61
C VAL A 73 -1.42 11.94 2.34
N ALA A 74 -0.76 13.07 2.05
CA ALA A 74 -1.02 13.85 0.83
C ALA A 74 -0.71 13.03 -0.43
N LEU A 75 0.45 12.36 -0.49
CA LEU A 75 0.79 11.47 -1.61
C LEU A 75 -0.18 10.30 -1.75
N GLY A 76 -0.64 9.73 -0.63
CA GLY A 76 -1.68 8.70 -0.62
C GLY A 76 -3.00 9.19 -1.21
N LEU A 77 -3.46 10.37 -0.84
CA LEU A 77 -4.67 10.98 -1.40
C LEU A 77 -4.54 11.25 -2.89
N ILE A 78 -3.40 11.78 -3.35
CA ILE A 78 -3.15 12.01 -4.78
C ILE A 78 -3.09 10.68 -5.54
N CYS A 79 -2.45 9.65 -4.98
CA CYS A 79 -2.41 8.31 -5.56
C CYS A 79 -3.82 7.72 -5.73
N THR A 80 -4.65 7.78 -4.70
CA THR A 80 -6.04 7.28 -4.78
C THR A 80 -6.88 8.05 -5.79
N ALA A 81 -6.81 9.39 -5.80
CA ALA A 81 -7.54 10.22 -6.75
C ALA A 81 -7.11 9.93 -8.20
N SER A 82 -5.81 9.84 -8.46
CA SER A 82 -5.28 9.52 -9.80
C SER A 82 -5.67 8.12 -10.25
N LEU A 83 -5.71 7.13 -9.34
CA LEU A 83 -6.15 5.77 -9.66
C LEU A 83 -7.65 5.70 -10.00
N LEU A 84 -8.49 6.47 -9.30
CA LEU A 84 -9.92 6.59 -9.64
C LEU A 84 -10.12 7.24 -11.02
N ILE A 85 -9.38 8.31 -11.31
CA ILE A 85 -9.41 8.97 -12.63
C ILE A 85 -8.95 8.01 -13.72
N ALA A 86 -7.85 7.29 -13.50
CA ALA A 86 -7.33 6.29 -14.43
C ALA A 86 -8.35 5.17 -14.69
N GLY A 87 -8.99 4.67 -13.64
CA GLY A 87 -10.05 3.67 -13.74
C GLY A 87 -11.25 4.17 -14.54
N TYR A 88 -11.74 5.37 -14.25
CA TYR A 88 -12.86 5.98 -14.99
C TYR A 88 -12.53 6.17 -16.48
N CYS A 89 -11.38 6.77 -16.78
CA CYS A 89 -10.92 6.96 -18.17
C CYS A 89 -10.71 5.62 -18.88
N GLY A 90 -10.17 4.61 -18.20
CA GLY A 90 -9.97 3.26 -18.73
C GLY A 90 -11.28 2.55 -19.05
N ILE A 91 -12.29 2.67 -18.18
CA ILE A 91 -13.65 2.13 -18.45
C ILE A 91 -14.24 2.83 -19.67
N ARG A 92 -14.21 4.17 -19.73
CA ARG A 92 -14.70 4.92 -20.89
C ARG A 92 -14.01 4.49 -22.18
N TRP A 93 -12.68 4.40 -22.15
CA TRP A 93 -11.89 3.89 -23.28
C TRP A 93 -12.32 2.48 -23.72
N ALA A 94 -12.54 1.57 -22.76
CA ALA A 94 -12.95 0.19 -23.06
C ALA A 94 -14.37 0.11 -23.63
N THR A 95 -15.29 0.97 -23.17
CA THR A 95 -16.69 0.98 -23.61
C THR A 95 -16.92 1.64 -24.97
N ILE A 96 -16.00 2.49 -25.45
CA ILE A 96 -16.16 3.14 -26.75
C ILE A 96 -15.80 2.15 -27.85
N GLU A 97 -16.79 1.74 -28.64
CA GLU A 97 -16.58 0.90 -29.83
C GLU A 97 -16.29 1.78 -31.04
N VAL A 98 -15.20 1.49 -31.75
CA VAL A 98 -14.87 2.18 -33.00
C VAL A 98 -15.41 1.32 -34.15
N PRO A 99 -16.44 1.78 -34.88
CA PRO A 99 -17.14 0.94 -35.86
C PRO A 99 -16.29 0.61 -37.09
N MET A 100 -15.34 1.48 -37.43
CA MET A 100 -14.57 1.41 -38.66
C MET A 100 -13.17 2.02 -38.44
N THR A 101 -12.14 1.40 -39.00
CA THR A 101 -10.80 2.00 -39.05
C THR A 101 -10.57 2.70 -40.39
N THR A 102 -9.69 3.70 -40.43
CA THR A 102 -9.31 4.37 -41.70
C THR A 102 -8.82 3.37 -42.75
N GLN A 103 -8.05 2.36 -42.36
CA GLN A 103 -7.55 1.34 -43.29
C GLN A 103 -8.70 0.53 -43.90
N ARG A 104 -9.65 0.09 -43.07
CA ARG A 104 -10.84 -0.62 -43.53
C ARG A 104 -11.68 0.26 -44.45
N HIS A 105 -11.84 1.54 -44.12
CA HIS A 105 -12.62 2.48 -44.92
C HIS A 105 -11.99 2.74 -46.30
N VAL A 106 -10.68 2.95 -46.34
CA VAL A 106 -9.93 3.09 -47.61
C VAL A 106 -10.01 1.80 -48.43
N GLN A 107 -9.95 0.64 -47.78
CA GLN A 107 -10.08 -0.65 -48.47
C GLN A 107 -11.49 -0.81 -49.06
N GLU A 108 -12.54 -0.53 -48.29
CA GLU A 108 -13.92 -0.57 -48.75
C GLU A 108 -14.15 0.38 -49.94
N ILE A 109 -13.62 1.60 -49.88
CA ILE A 109 -13.65 2.54 -51.00
C ILE A 109 -12.96 1.95 -52.23
N ARG A 110 -11.76 1.36 -52.08
CA ARG A 110 -11.02 0.74 -53.19
C ARG A 110 -11.74 -0.45 -53.81
N GLU A 111 -12.52 -1.19 -53.03
CA GLU A 111 -13.30 -2.34 -53.51
C GLU A 111 -14.60 -1.89 -54.19
N ILE A 112 -15.29 -0.88 -53.65
CA ILE A 112 -16.61 -0.43 -54.14
C ILE A 112 -16.47 0.51 -55.34
N TYR A 113 -15.54 1.45 -55.33
CA TYR A 113 -15.43 2.49 -56.36
C TYR A 113 -15.28 1.93 -57.79
N PRO A 114 -14.51 0.86 -58.06
CA PRO A 114 -14.43 0.26 -59.39
C PRO A 114 -15.74 -0.32 -59.91
N THR A 115 -16.68 -0.63 -59.01
CA THR A 115 -17.98 -1.23 -59.35
C THR A 115 -19.10 -0.20 -59.52
N ARG A 116 -18.86 1.07 -59.13
CA ARG A 116 -19.84 2.15 -59.27
C ARG A 116 -19.91 2.68 -60.70
N ASN A 117 -21.06 3.23 -61.05
CA ASN A 117 -21.25 3.88 -62.34
C ASN A 117 -20.36 5.15 -62.42
N PRO A 118 -19.57 5.35 -63.50
CA PRO A 118 -18.74 6.54 -63.66
C PRO A 118 -19.51 7.87 -63.51
N ALA A 119 -20.78 7.92 -63.92
CA ALA A 119 -21.60 9.13 -63.77
C ALA A 119 -21.93 9.45 -62.30
N GLU A 120 -22.01 8.44 -61.43
CA GLU A 120 -22.22 8.65 -59.99
C GLU A 120 -20.95 9.18 -59.32
N LEU A 121 -19.78 8.67 -59.71
CA LEU A 121 -18.50 9.16 -59.20
C LEU A 121 -18.25 10.62 -59.59
N LEU A 122 -18.63 11.02 -60.81
CA LEU A 122 -18.53 12.41 -61.27
C LEU A 122 -19.38 13.35 -60.41
N ARG A 123 -20.62 12.94 -60.11
CA ARG A 123 -21.52 13.72 -59.23
C ARG A 123 -21.00 13.80 -57.79
N GLU A 124 -20.43 12.72 -57.27
CA GLU A 124 -19.82 12.70 -55.93
C GLU A 124 -18.62 13.67 -55.87
N TYR A 125 -17.81 13.72 -56.94
CA TYR A 125 -16.72 14.69 -57.08
C TYR A 125 -17.22 16.14 -57.19
N GLU A 126 -18.20 16.43 -58.05
CA GLU A 126 -18.81 17.76 -58.18
C GLU A 126 -19.38 18.23 -56.83
N GLN A 127 -20.05 17.33 -56.11
CA GLN A 127 -20.55 17.61 -54.77
C GLN A 127 -19.42 17.90 -53.76
N MET A 128 -18.31 17.14 -53.83
CA MET A 128 -17.13 17.41 -52.99
C MET A 128 -16.52 18.78 -53.31
N GLU A 129 -16.47 19.17 -54.58
CA GLU A 129 -15.94 20.46 -55.04
C GLU A 129 -16.84 21.62 -54.57
N GLU A 130 -18.16 21.52 -54.73
CA GLU A 130 -19.11 22.52 -54.23
C GLU A 130 -19.12 22.64 -52.70
N ALA A 131 -19.03 21.51 -51.99
CA ALA A 131 -19.00 21.49 -50.53
C ALA A 131 -17.63 21.85 -49.92
N SER A 132 -16.55 21.90 -50.72
CA SER A 132 -15.17 22.09 -50.23
C SER A 132 -14.85 23.47 -49.65
N LEU A 133 -15.75 24.44 -49.76
CA LEU A 133 -15.57 25.78 -49.17
C LEU A 133 -15.67 25.77 -47.63
N GLU A 134 -16.23 24.71 -47.04
CA GLU A 134 -16.23 24.48 -45.60
C GLU A 134 -15.18 23.42 -45.24
N LEU A 135 -14.35 23.66 -44.21
CA LEU A 135 -13.35 22.67 -43.79
C LEU A 135 -14.02 21.29 -43.62
N PRO A 136 -13.53 20.23 -44.29
CA PRO A 136 -14.16 18.92 -44.20
C PRO A 136 -14.12 18.45 -42.76
N SER A 137 -15.30 18.40 -42.13
CA SER A 137 -15.48 17.76 -40.83
C SER A 137 -14.98 16.32 -40.95
N PRO A 138 -14.11 15.84 -40.04
CA PRO A 138 -13.64 14.46 -40.10
C PRO A 138 -14.82 13.49 -40.02
N TYR A 139 -14.68 12.34 -40.69
CA TYR A 139 -15.68 11.28 -40.67
C TYR A 139 -16.05 10.92 -39.22
N LEU A 140 -17.31 10.53 -38.98
CA LEU A 140 -17.81 10.23 -37.64
C LEU A 140 -16.97 9.15 -36.93
N TYR A 141 -16.59 8.09 -37.65
CA TYR A 141 -15.72 7.04 -37.10
C TYR A 141 -14.37 7.59 -36.63
N LYS A 142 -13.85 8.63 -37.29
CA LYS A 142 -12.59 9.26 -36.95
C LYS A 142 -12.71 10.10 -35.68
N LYS A 143 -13.82 10.83 -35.51
CA LYS A 143 -14.13 11.54 -34.25
C LYS A 143 -14.24 10.57 -33.07
N ILE A 144 -14.96 9.45 -33.25
CA ILE A 144 -15.09 8.41 -32.21
C ILE A 144 -13.72 7.80 -31.88
N GLN A 145 -12.89 7.57 -32.90
CA GLN A 145 -11.52 7.09 -32.68
C GLN A 145 -10.68 8.10 -31.89
N GLU A 146 -10.71 9.37 -32.25
CA GLU A 146 -9.99 10.44 -31.54
C GLU A 146 -10.45 10.58 -30.10
N ASP A 147 -11.76 10.53 -29.85
CA ASP A 147 -12.33 10.53 -28.50
C ASP A 147 -11.82 9.34 -27.70
N LYS A 148 -11.87 8.13 -28.28
CA LYS A 148 -11.32 6.92 -27.64
C LYS A 148 -9.85 7.11 -27.32
N ASP A 149 -9.03 7.51 -28.29
CA ASP A 149 -7.59 7.72 -28.08
C ASP A 149 -7.32 8.74 -26.96
N GLY A 150 -8.11 9.81 -26.87
CA GLY A 150 -8.05 10.80 -25.79
C GLY A 150 -8.32 10.19 -24.41
N TRP A 151 -9.37 9.37 -24.27
CA TRP A 151 -9.63 8.63 -23.01
C TRP A 151 -8.49 7.70 -22.63
N GLY A 152 -7.91 7.00 -23.62
CA GLY A 152 -6.79 6.08 -23.40
C GLY A 152 -5.52 6.81 -22.95
N HIS A 153 -5.21 7.95 -23.56
CA HIS A 153 -4.08 8.78 -23.18
C HIS A 153 -4.23 9.33 -21.76
N ASN A 154 -5.41 9.83 -21.41
CA ASN A 154 -5.70 10.32 -20.05
C ASN A 154 -5.59 9.20 -19.01
N ALA A 155 -6.06 7.99 -19.33
CA ALA A 155 -5.92 6.84 -18.46
C ALA A 155 -4.44 6.49 -18.22
N MET A 156 -3.60 6.53 -19.26
CA MET A 156 -2.16 6.29 -19.14
C MET A 156 -1.46 7.34 -18.27
N ILE A 157 -1.75 8.62 -18.48
CA ILE A 157 -1.17 9.71 -17.67
C ILE A 157 -1.55 9.55 -16.20
N ALA A 158 -2.84 9.40 -15.92
CA ALA A 158 -3.33 9.28 -14.55
C ALA A 158 -2.78 8.01 -13.86
N GLY A 159 -2.72 6.90 -14.59
CA GLY A 159 -2.07 5.67 -14.12
C GLY A 159 -0.59 5.88 -13.78
N GLY A 160 0.16 6.58 -14.65
CA GLY A 160 1.55 6.93 -14.40
C GLY A 160 1.75 7.79 -13.14
N ILE A 161 0.90 8.80 -12.93
CA ILE A 161 0.91 9.63 -11.71
C ILE A 161 0.65 8.77 -10.46
N SER A 162 -0.31 7.84 -10.53
CA SER A 162 -0.62 6.96 -9.39
C SER A 162 0.58 6.08 -8.99
N ILE A 163 1.30 5.53 -9.96
CA ILE A 163 2.50 4.72 -9.73
C ILE A 163 3.62 5.58 -9.13
N PHE A 164 3.85 6.77 -9.68
CA PHE A 164 4.89 7.68 -9.20
C PHE A 164 4.62 8.15 -7.77
N THR A 165 3.38 8.53 -7.47
CA THR A 165 2.99 8.99 -6.12
C THR A 165 3.01 7.86 -5.10
N LEU A 166 2.66 6.64 -5.50
CA LEU A 166 2.81 5.44 -4.66
C LEU A 166 4.29 5.18 -4.33
N ALA A 167 5.16 5.19 -5.35
CA ALA A 167 6.60 5.01 -5.15
C ALA A 167 7.18 6.12 -4.25
N GLY A 168 6.78 7.37 -4.46
CA GLY A 168 7.15 8.50 -3.62
C GLY A 168 6.68 8.33 -2.17
N ALA A 169 5.44 7.86 -1.95
CA ALA A 169 4.91 7.61 -0.61
C ALA A 169 5.69 6.50 0.11
N ILE A 170 6.03 5.41 -0.59
CA ILE A 170 6.85 4.31 -0.04
C ILE A 170 8.25 4.82 0.32
N PHE A 171 8.89 5.58 -0.58
CA PHE A 171 10.21 6.15 -0.34
C PHE A 171 10.20 7.08 0.89
N PHE A 172 9.27 8.05 0.95
CA PHE A 172 9.11 8.94 2.10
C PHE A 172 8.78 8.19 3.40
N ALA A 173 7.98 7.13 3.36
CA ALA A 173 7.66 6.32 4.54
C ALA A 173 8.82 5.44 5.01
N SER A 174 9.78 5.13 4.12
CA SER A 174 10.98 4.34 4.41
C SER A 174 12.16 5.19 4.90
N SER A 175 12.33 6.42 4.40
CA SER A 175 13.48 7.27 4.71
C SER A 175 13.51 7.73 6.16
N GLY A 176 12.36 8.04 6.76
CA GLY A 176 12.30 8.37 8.20
C GLY A 176 12.41 7.16 9.14
N ARG A 177 12.49 5.93 8.61
CA ARG A 177 12.75 4.71 9.40
C ARG A 177 14.26 4.38 9.50
N SER A 178 15.11 5.12 8.77
CA SER A 178 16.55 4.94 8.80
C SER A 178 17.15 5.54 10.08
N ARG A 179 17.30 4.65 11.08
CA ARG A 179 18.00 4.85 12.36
C ARG A 179 19.24 5.73 12.22
N ARG A 180 19.33 6.79 13.03
CA ARG A 180 20.63 7.43 13.32
C ARG A 180 21.43 6.51 14.26
N PRO A 181 22.74 6.34 14.04
CA PRO A 181 23.61 5.51 14.88
C PRO A 181 23.74 6.06 16.31
#